data_AF-A0A2D7JG17-F1
#
_entry.id   AF-A0A2D7JG17-F1
#
_cell.length_a   1.000
_cell.length_b   1.000
_cell.length_c   1.000
_cell.angle_alpha   90.00
_cell.angle_beta   90.00
_cell.angle_gamma   90.00
#
_symmetry.space_group_name_H-M   'P 1'
#
loop_
_entity.id
_entity.type
_entity.pdbx_description
1 polymer ?
#
loop_
_entity_poly.entity_id
_entity_poly.type
_entity_poly.pdbx_seq_one_letter_code
_entity_poly.pdbx_strand_id
1 'polypeptide(L)'
;MIADLILECDLVGAELIVCLPLSAAGWCVVDGLAAHDLSAARARLASCELPFNLSESYISLSDLGGSVEAVAVPRLLTQAWIDVVDSADLPLRRVDWLLSAAQRGLMQLTNDWEGDLVWLLIDQGSGRLVLHRGGVPEVDHSFSADDVDGSHQLIRQLI
;
A
#
# COMPACT_ATOMS: atom_id res chain seq x y z
N MET A 1 3.78 -13.70 22.88
CA MET A 1 3.00 -12.48 22.57
C MET A 1 3.91 -11.50 21.83
N ILE A 2 3.41 -10.51 21.07
CA ILE A 2 4.28 -9.54 20.36
C ILE A 2 5.18 -8.79 21.36
N ALA A 3 4.66 -8.46 22.55
CA ALA A 3 5.44 -7.84 23.62
C ALA A 3 6.62 -8.73 24.08
N ASP A 4 6.42 -10.04 24.19
CA ASP A 4 7.50 -10.98 24.55
C ASP A 4 8.59 -10.97 23.48
N LEU A 5 8.21 -10.95 22.19
CA LEU A 5 9.16 -10.89 21.08
C LEU A 5 9.99 -9.60 21.10
N ILE A 6 9.37 -8.45 21.40
CA ILE A 6 10.09 -7.16 21.54
C ILE A 6 11.12 -7.23 22.66
N LEU A 7 10.78 -7.85 23.79
CA LEU A 7 11.69 -8.04 24.91
C LEU A 7 12.82 -9.02 24.56
N GLU A 8 12.50 -10.15 23.92
CA GLU A 8 13.47 -11.15 23.48
C GLU A 8 14.47 -10.59 22.45
N CYS A 9 14.04 -9.63 21.62
CA CYS A 9 14.89 -8.96 20.65
C CYS A 9 15.62 -7.72 21.18
N ASP A 10 15.52 -7.40 22.48
CA ASP A 10 16.13 -6.22 23.12
C ASP A 10 15.72 -4.87 22.48
N LEU A 11 14.45 -4.78 22.05
CA LEU A 11 13.89 -3.61 21.37
C LEU A 11 13.10 -2.70 22.32
N VAL A 12 13.62 -2.47 23.53
CA VAL A 12 12.94 -1.65 24.55
C VAL A 12 12.70 -0.23 24.04
N GLY A 13 11.45 0.22 24.08
CA GLY A 13 11.04 1.54 23.59
C GLY A 13 10.80 1.63 22.08
N ALA A 14 10.83 0.51 21.35
CA ALA A 14 10.48 0.49 19.94
C ALA A 14 9.01 0.88 19.72
N GLU A 15 8.78 1.68 18.67
CA GLU A 15 7.43 1.97 18.19
C GLU A 15 7.02 0.97 17.11
N LEU A 16 5.77 0.51 17.17
CA LEU A 16 5.23 -0.46 16.22
C LEU A 16 4.70 0.23 14.97
N ILE A 17 4.98 -0.36 13.80
CA ILE A 17 4.31 -0.04 12.54
C ILE A 17 3.54 -1.30 12.12
N VAL A 18 2.24 -1.15 11.88
CA VAL A 18 1.40 -2.23 11.38
C VAL A 18 1.20 -2.05 9.87
N CYS A 19 1.64 -3.01 9.07
CA CYS A 19 1.42 -3.02 7.63
C CYS A 19 0.24 -3.92 7.27
N LEU A 20 -0.83 -3.32 6.74
CA LEU A 20 -2.01 -4.03 6.26
C LEU A 20 -1.70 -4.78 4.95
N PRO A 21 -2.33 -5.94 4.70
CA PRO A 21 -2.02 -6.78 3.54
C PRO A 21 -2.37 -6.11 2.21
N LEU A 22 -1.84 -6.64 1.10
CA LEU A 22 -2.06 -6.08 -0.26
C LEU A 22 -3.53 -5.97 -0.65
N SER A 23 -4.40 -6.83 -0.11
CA SER A 23 -5.84 -6.84 -0.38
C SER A 23 -6.64 -5.85 0.47
N ALA A 24 -6.03 -5.25 1.50
CA ALA A 24 -6.74 -4.42 2.47
C ALA A 24 -7.04 -2.99 2.00
N ALA A 25 -6.42 -2.55 0.91
CA ALA A 25 -6.53 -1.17 0.44
C ALA A 25 -6.90 -1.12 -1.05
N GLY A 26 -7.47 0.01 -1.44
CA GLY A 26 -7.59 0.42 -2.82
C GLY A 26 -6.95 1.79 -2.98
N TRP A 27 -6.40 2.05 -4.17
CA TRP A 27 -5.60 3.25 -4.38
C TRP A 27 -5.65 3.71 -5.83
N CYS A 28 -5.19 4.92 -6.07
CA CYS A 28 -5.02 5.48 -7.40
C CYS A 28 -4.00 6.63 -7.37
N VAL A 29 -3.42 6.94 -8.54
CA VAL A 29 -2.69 8.20 -8.75
C VAL A 29 -3.63 9.26 -9.31
N VAL A 30 -3.48 10.49 -8.83
CA VAL A 30 -4.18 11.68 -9.32
C VAL A 30 -3.16 12.72 -9.77
N ASP A 31 -3.14 13.00 -11.08
CA ASP A 31 -2.22 13.98 -11.67
C ASP A 31 -2.66 15.42 -11.41
N GLY A 32 -1.68 16.31 -11.23
CA GLY A 32 -1.92 17.75 -11.09
C GLY A 32 -2.68 18.15 -9.82
N LEU A 33 -2.81 17.22 -8.87
CA LEU A 33 -3.44 17.48 -7.59
C LEU A 33 -2.38 17.88 -6.55
N ALA A 34 -2.69 18.86 -5.71
CA ALA A 34 -1.86 19.11 -4.54
C ALA A 34 -2.19 18.07 -3.45
N ALA A 35 -1.18 17.64 -2.67
CA ALA A 35 -1.27 16.58 -1.66
C ALA A 35 -2.23 16.82 -0.47
N HIS A 36 -3.11 17.83 -0.56
CA HIS A 36 -4.10 18.19 0.46
C HIS A 36 -5.54 18.24 -0.07
N ASP A 37 -5.77 18.06 -1.38
CA ASP A 37 -7.14 18.04 -1.93
C ASP A 37 -7.78 16.65 -1.79
N LEU A 38 -8.32 16.41 -0.60
CA LEU A 38 -9.00 15.17 -0.27
C LEU A 38 -10.29 14.95 -1.09
N SER A 39 -10.91 16.02 -1.60
CA SER A 39 -12.19 15.93 -2.30
C SER A 39 -11.99 15.29 -3.68
N ALA A 40 -11.02 15.79 -4.45
CA ALA A 40 -10.66 15.23 -5.74
C ALA A 40 -10.14 13.78 -5.62
N ALA A 41 -9.27 13.53 -4.63
CA ALA A 41 -8.77 12.19 -4.35
C ALA A 41 -9.91 11.20 -4.04
N ARG A 42 -10.88 11.61 -3.21
CA ARG A 42 -12.06 10.80 -2.91
C ARG A 42 -12.92 10.54 -4.15
N ALA A 43 -13.11 11.52 -5.02
CA ALA A 43 -13.85 11.35 -6.26
C ALA A 43 -13.15 10.34 -7.19
N ARG A 44 -11.82 10.40 -7.30
CA ARG A 44 -11.05 9.43 -8.09
C ARG A 44 -11.15 8.03 -7.48
N LEU A 45 -10.94 7.87 -6.18
CA LEU A 45 -11.08 6.58 -5.49
C LEU A 45 -12.49 5.98 -5.65
N ALA A 46 -13.54 6.81 -5.69
CA ALA A 46 -14.91 6.34 -5.90
C ALA A 46 -15.14 5.76 -7.30
N SER A 47 -14.28 6.10 -8.27
CA SER A 47 -14.31 5.52 -9.62
C SER A 47 -13.51 4.21 -9.74
N CYS A 48 -12.77 3.84 -8.70
CA CYS A 48 -12.03 2.58 -8.64
C CYS A 48 -12.93 1.45 -8.14
N GLU A 49 -12.63 0.22 -8.55
CA GLU A 49 -13.27 -0.98 -7.99
C GLU A 49 -12.67 -1.26 -6.61
N LEU A 50 -13.30 -0.71 -5.57
CA LEU A 50 -12.89 -0.91 -4.18
C LEU A 50 -13.62 -2.12 -3.58
N PRO A 51 -12.93 -3.00 -2.82
CA PRO A 51 -13.58 -4.13 -2.15
C PRO A 51 -14.37 -3.74 -0.89
N PHE A 52 -14.55 -2.44 -0.65
CA PHE A 52 -15.15 -1.88 0.56
C PHE A 52 -15.83 -0.53 0.28
N ASN A 53 -16.62 -0.06 1.24
CA ASN A 53 -17.29 1.23 1.16
C ASN A 53 -16.33 2.40 1.47
N LEU A 54 -16.14 3.28 0.49
CA LEU A 54 -15.25 4.45 0.62
C LEU A 54 -15.71 5.47 1.67
N SER A 55 -17.01 5.54 1.99
CA SER A 55 -17.50 6.44 3.07
C SER A 55 -17.08 5.96 4.47
N GLU A 56 -16.80 4.66 4.60
CA GLU A 56 -16.33 4.00 5.82
C GLU A 56 -14.84 3.70 5.78
N SER A 57 -14.08 4.53 5.06
CA SER A 57 -12.64 4.37 4.87
C SER A 57 -11.86 5.59 5.37
N TYR A 58 -10.63 5.34 5.81
CA TYR A 58 -9.60 6.37 5.91
C TYR A 58 -8.97 6.59 4.53
N ILE A 59 -8.55 7.82 4.25
CA ILE A 59 -7.82 8.17 3.03
C ILE A 59 -6.51 8.84 3.43
N SER A 60 -5.41 8.36 2.87
CA SER A 60 -4.09 8.98 2.96
C SER A 60 -3.67 9.50 1.61
N LEU A 61 -3.00 10.65 1.59
CA LEU A 61 -2.41 11.25 0.39
C LEU A 61 -0.90 11.31 0.55
N SER A 62 -0.17 10.92 -0.50
CA SER A 62 1.29 11.02 -0.57
C SER A 62 1.69 11.74 -1.86
N ASP A 63 2.67 12.65 -1.80
CA ASP A 63 3.22 13.31 -2.99
C ASP A 63 4.08 12.34 -3.80
N LEU A 64 3.93 12.38 -5.12
CA LEU A 64 4.65 11.62 -6.13
C LEU A 64 5.25 12.55 -7.20
N GLY A 65 5.83 13.69 -6.80
CA GLY A 65 6.65 14.51 -7.68
C GLY A 65 5.88 15.18 -8.82
N GLY A 66 4.67 15.69 -8.52
CA GLY A 66 3.76 16.31 -9.50
C GLY A 66 2.40 15.63 -9.62
N SER A 67 2.29 14.42 -9.08
CA SER A 67 1.05 13.69 -8.89
C SER A 67 0.87 13.32 -7.41
N VAL A 68 -0.32 12.85 -7.04
CA VAL A 68 -0.63 12.41 -5.67
C VAL A 68 -1.08 10.96 -5.69
N GLU A 69 -0.46 10.15 -4.84
CA GLU A 69 -0.97 8.83 -4.48
C GLU A 69 -2.10 8.99 -3.48
N ALA A 70 -3.29 8.49 -3.80
CA ALA A 70 -4.40 8.41 -2.87
C ALA A 70 -4.65 6.94 -2.51
N VAL A 71 -4.60 6.63 -1.21
CA VAL A 71 -4.85 5.28 -0.69
C VAL A 71 -6.03 5.31 0.26
N ALA A 72 -6.99 4.42 0.04
CA ALA A 72 -8.13 4.19 0.91
C ALA A 72 -8.03 2.83 1.61
N VAL A 73 -8.38 2.81 2.89
CA VAL A 73 -8.38 1.61 3.74
C VAL A 73 -9.66 1.58 4.59
N PRO A 74 -10.30 0.41 4.78
CA PRO A 74 -11.47 0.29 5.66
C PRO A 74 -11.18 0.77 7.09
N ARG A 75 -12.02 1.67 7.59
CA ARG A 75 -11.91 2.22 8.95
C ARG A 75 -11.93 1.13 10.01
N LEU A 76 -12.83 0.16 9.86
CA LEU A 76 -12.99 -0.94 10.79
C LEU A 76 -11.72 -1.79 10.90
N LEU A 77 -11.06 -2.06 9.77
CA LEU A 77 -9.81 -2.83 9.76
C LEU A 77 -8.67 -2.07 10.43
N THR A 78 -8.52 -0.79 10.12
CA THR A 78 -7.52 0.06 10.78
C THR A 78 -7.75 0.13 12.28
N GLN A 79 -9.01 0.34 12.71
CA GLN A 79 -9.34 0.44 14.14
C GLN A 79 -9.10 -0.88 14.87
N ALA A 80 -9.46 -2.02 14.28
CA ALA A 80 -9.22 -3.34 14.89
C ALA A 80 -7.73 -3.56 15.18
N TRP A 81 -6.84 -3.15 14.27
CA TRP A 81 -5.39 -3.24 14.52
C TRP A 81 -4.88 -2.23 15.55
N ILE A 82 -5.47 -1.03 15.60
CA ILE A 82 -5.17 -0.07 16.68
C ILE A 82 -5.53 -0.70 18.04
N ASP A 83 -6.72 -1.29 18.17
CA ASP A 83 -7.20 -1.89 19.41
C ASP A 83 -6.35 -3.10 19.83
N VAL A 84 -5.88 -3.92 18.87
CA VAL A 84 -4.96 -5.03 19.14
C VAL A 84 -3.64 -4.52 19.71
N VAL A 85 -3.08 -3.44 19.14
CA VAL A 85 -1.80 -2.88 19.58
C VAL A 85 -1.93 -2.19 20.93
N ASP A 86 -3.03 -1.48 21.16
CA ASP A 86 -3.37 -0.86 22.45
C ASP A 86 -3.52 -1.93 23.54
N SER A 87 -4.21 -3.05 23.24
CA SER A 87 -4.36 -4.17 24.18
C SER A 87 -3.03 -4.84 24.55
N ALA A 88 -2.00 -4.67 23.72
CA ALA A 88 -0.65 -5.18 23.96
C ALA A 88 0.26 -4.17 24.68
N ASP A 89 -0.26 -2.98 25.02
CA ASP A 89 0.48 -1.86 25.64
C ASP A 89 1.74 -1.46 24.84
N LEU A 90 1.61 -1.48 23.51
CA LEU A 90 2.71 -1.13 22.60
C LEU A 90 2.47 0.24 21.96
N PRO A 91 3.50 1.10 21.87
CA PRO A 91 3.35 2.40 21.21
C PRO A 91 3.19 2.22 19.69
N LEU A 92 2.00 2.52 19.17
CA LEU A 92 1.72 2.49 17.74
C LEU A 92 2.20 3.78 17.07
N ARG A 93 3.18 3.67 16.15
CA ARG A 93 3.65 4.79 15.33
C ARG A 93 2.69 5.09 14.19
N ARG A 94 2.28 4.05 13.46
CA ARG A 94 1.48 4.17 12.24
C ARG A 94 0.83 2.84 11.87
N VAL A 95 -0.37 2.91 11.33
CA VAL A 95 -0.93 1.86 10.46
C VAL A 95 -0.66 2.27 9.00
N ASP A 96 -0.02 1.39 8.26
CA ASP A 96 0.37 1.58 6.87
C ASP A 96 -0.20 0.48 5.99
N TRP A 97 -0.10 0.65 4.68
CA TRP A 97 -0.43 -0.38 3.73
C TRP A 97 0.85 -0.96 3.12
N LEU A 98 0.91 -2.30 2.97
CA LEU A 98 2.11 -3.00 2.53
C LEU A 98 2.66 -2.47 1.21
N LEU A 99 1.80 -2.18 0.22
CA LEU A 99 2.25 -1.65 -1.06
C LEU A 99 2.86 -0.25 -0.92
N SER A 100 2.18 0.69 -0.26
CA SER A 100 2.73 2.04 -0.04
C SER A 100 4.01 2.01 0.79
N ALA A 101 4.13 1.12 1.77
CA ALA A 101 5.34 0.96 2.55
C ALA A 101 6.51 0.45 1.69
N ALA A 102 6.27 -0.59 0.89
CA ALA A 102 7.28 -1.16 0.02
C ALA A 102 7.63 -0.21 -1.15
N GLN A 103 6.68 0.56 -1.67
CA GLN A 103 6.90 1.59 -2.68
C GLN A 103 7.85 2.69 -2.19
N ARG A 104 7.69 3.16 -0.95
CA ARG A 104 8.64 4.15 -0.39
C ARG A 104 10.06 3.59 -0.29
N GLY A 105 10.20 2.31 0.04
CA GLY A 105 11.50 1.63 0.02
C GLY A 105 12.06 1.52 -1.40
N LEU A 106 11.22 1.13 -2.36
CA LEU A 106 11.59 1.04 -3.77
C LEU A 106 12.07 2.39 -4.30
N MET A 107 11.33 3.47 -4.04
CA MET A 107 11.71 4.81 -4.48
C MET A 107 13.04 5.29 -3.93
N GLN A 108 13.39 4.89 -2.70
CA GLN A 108 14.72 5.17 -2.14
C GLN A 108 15.82 4.38 -2.85
N LEU A 109 15.55 3.12 -3.18
CA LEU A 109 16.50 2.25 -3.88
C LEU A 109 16.69 2.64 -5.35
N THR A 110 15.68 3.21 -5.98
CA THR A 110 15.66 3.59 -7.40
C THR A 110 15.74 5.10 -7.62
N ASN A 111 16.19 5.87 -6.63
CA ASN A 111 16.25 7.33 -6.72
C ASN A 111 17.15 7.83 -7.86
N ASP A 112 18.19 7.05 -8.20
CA ASP A 112 19.13 7.37 -9.29
C ASP A 112 18.80 6.61 -10.59
N TRP A 113 17.68 5.89 -10.65
CA TRP A 113 17.27 5.12 -11.82
C TRP A 113 16.38 5.97 -12.73
N GLU A 114 16.78 6.09 -13.99
CA GLU A 114 15.96 6.71 -15.03
C GLU A 114 15.34 5.62 -15.91
N GLY A 115 14.01 5.56 -15.97
CA GLY A 115 13.27 4.68 -16.88
C GLY A 115 12.01 4.07 -16.27
N ASP A 116 11.41 3.15 -17.03
CA ASP A 116 10.26 2.38 -16.60
C ASP A 116 10.72 1.21 -15.70
N LEU A 117 9.91 0.90 -14.70
CA LEU A 117 10.15 -0.20 -13.78
C LEU A 117 8.88 -1.03 -13.63
N VAL A 118 9.03 -2.34 -13.84
CA VAL A 118 7.97 -3.31 -13.57
C VAL A 118 8.28 -3.98 -12.23
N TRP A 119 7.36 -3.85 -11.28
CA TRP A 119 7.51 -4.41 -9.95
C TRP A 119 6.46 -5.48 -9.69
N LEU A 120 6.94 -6.67 -9.28
CA LEU A 120 6.10 -7.80 -8.92
C LEU A 120 6.16 -8.02 -7.40
N LEU A 121 5.00 -7.89 -6.74
CA LEU A 121 4.83 -8.25 -5.34
C LEU A 121 4.04 -9.56 -5.25
N ILE A 122 4.52 -10.49 -4.44
CA ILE A 122 3.83 -11.76 -4.17
C ILE A 122 3.66 -11.88 -2.66
N ASP A 123 2.43 -12.09 -2.22
CA ASP A 123 2.05 -12.28 -0.82
C ASP A 123 0.98 -13.37 -0.72
N GLN A 124 1.31 -14.49 -0.06
CA GLN A 124 0.43 -15.62 0.25
C GLN A 124 -0.66 -15.93 -0.79
N GLY A 125 -0.26 -16.39 -1.97
CA GLY A 125 -1.17 -16.79 -3.05
C GLY A 125 -1.79 -15.63 -3.85
N SER A 126 -1.52 -14.39 -3.47
CA SER A 126 -1.84 -13.18 -4.23
C SER A 126 -0.58 -12.59 -4.85
N GLY A 127 -0.71 -12.11 -6.08
CA GLY A 127 0.30 -11.32 -6.76
C GLY A 127 -0.25 -9.96 -7.14
N ARG A 128 0.64 -8.97 -7.18
CA ARG A 128 0.36 -7.64 -7.69
C ARG A 128 1.50 -7.18 -8.59
N LEU A 129 1.16 -6.76 -9.79
CA LEU A 129 2.09 -6.19 -10.75
C LEU A 129 1.87 -4.67 -10.81
N VAL A 130 2.91 -3.91 -10.52
CA VAL A 130 2.89 -2.45 -10.56
C VAL A 130 3.89 -1.94 -11.60
N LEU A 131 3.41 -1.20 -12.60
CA LEU A 131 4.27 -0.52 -13.56
C LEU A 131 4.51 0.91 -13.09
N HIS A 132 5.77 1.27 -12.89
CA HIS A 132 6.21 2.64 -12.68
C HIS A 132 6.76 3.22 -13.97
N ARG A 133 6.33 4.42 -14.33
CA ARG A 133 6.92 5.24 -15.41
C ARG A 133 7.41 6.54 -14.83
N GLY A 134 8.70 6.82 -14.97
CA GLY A 134 9.30 8.03 -14.40
C GLY A 134 9.08 8.18 -12.89
N GLY A 135 9.07 7.06 -12.15
CA GLY A 135 8.84 7.03 -10.70
C GLY A 135 7.36 7.06 -10.27
N VAL A 136 6.42 7.28 -11.19
CA VAL A 136 4.97 7.29 -10.91
C VAL A 136 4.38 5.92 -11.21
N PRO A 137 3.66 5.29 -10.28
CA PRO A 137 3.00 4.01 -10.54
C PRO A 137 1.71 4.23 -11.36
N GLU A 138 1.65 3.67 -12.56
CA GLU A 138 0.54 3.88 -13.52
C GLU A 138 -0.44 2.71 -13.60
N VAL A 139 0.06 1.48 -13.46
CA VAL A 139 -0.72 0.26 -13.65
C VAL A 139 -0.63 -0.57 -12.39
N ASP A 140 -1.77 -1.08 -11.95
CA ASP A 140 -1.86 -2.02 -10.85
C ASP A 140 -2.79 -3.17 -11.22
N HIS A 141 -2.22 -4.36 -11.32
CA HIS A 141 -2.99 -5.58 -11.58
C HIS A 141 -2.77 -6.59 -10.46
N SER A 142 -3.86 -6.93 -9.77
CA SER A 142 -3.91 -8.06 -8.86
C SER A 142 -4.20 -9.36 -9.62
N PHE A 143 -3.57 -10.45 -9.20
CA PHE A 143 -3.77 -11.79 -9.75
C PHE A 143 -3.58 -12.84 -8.65
N SER A 144 -3.99 -14.08 -8.93
CA SER A 144 -3.67 -15.22 -8.07
C SER A 144 -2.28 -15.73 -8.41
N ALA A 145 -1.36 -15.66 -7.46
CA ALA A 145 0.00 -16.18 -7.61
C ALA A 145 0.05 -17.72 -7.61
N ASP A 146 -1.03 -18.37 -7.16
CA ASP A 146 -1.16 -19.83 -7.19
C ASP A 146 -1.48 -20.34 -8.61
N ASP A 147 -1.99 -19.48 -9.49
CA ASP A 147 -2.18 -19.76 -10.91
C ASP A 147 -0.95 -19.33 -11.72
N VAL A 148 0.05 -20.20 -11.78
CA VAL A 148 1.33 -19.95 -12.47
C VAL A 148 1.11 -19.70 -13.97
N ASP A 149 0.18 -20.41 -14.61
CA ASP A 149 -0.10 -20.28 -16.05
C ASP A 149 -0.80 -18.95 -16.35
N GLY A 150 -1.80 -18.58 -15.55
CA GLY A 150 -2.45 -17.27 -15.64
C GLY A 150 -1.48 -16.11 -15.37
N SER A 151 -0.60 -16.27 -14.38
CA SER A 151 0.46 -15.30 -14.06
C SER A 151 1.45 -15.11 -15.21
N HIS A 152 1.88 -16.20 -15.85
CA HIS A 152 2.78 -16.16 -17.01
C HIS A 152 2.14 -15.45 -18.22
N GLN A 153 0.85 -15.69 -18.46
CA GLN A 153 0.14 -15.05 -19.57
C GLN A 153 -0.05 -13.55 -19.35
N LEU A 154 -0.35 -13.13 -18.11
CA LEU A 154 -0.48 -11.72 -17.74
C LEU A 154 0.83 -10.95 -17.97
N ILE A 155 1.95 -11.49 -17.48
CA ILE A 155 3.27 -10.84 -17.64
C ILE A 155 3.63 -10.66 -19.12
N ARG A 156 3.31 -11.64 -19.98
CA ARG A 156 3.56 -11.56 -21.42
C ARG A 156 2.69 -10.54 -22.16
N GLN A 157 1.55 -10.14 -21.63
CA GLN A 157 0.67 -9.16 -22.28
C GLN A 157 1.09 -7.71 -22.00
N LEU A 158 1.93 -7.50 -21.00
CA LEU A 158 2.31 -6.18 -20.49
C LEU A 158 3.75 -5.77 -20.89
N ILE A 159 4.50 -6.67 -21.54
CA ILE A 159 5.85 -6.48 -22.11
C ILE A 159 5.75 -6.62 -23.63
#